data_AF-A0A061NKX9-F1
#
_entry.id   AF-A0A061NKX9-F1
#
_cell.length_a   1.000
_cell.length_b   1.000
_cell.length_c   1.000
_cell.angle_alpha   90.00
_cell.angle_beta   90.00
_cell.angle_gamma   90.00
#
_symmetry.space_group_name_H-M   'P 1'
#
loop_
_entity.id
_entity.type
_entity.pdbx_description
1 polymer ?
#
loop_
_entity_poly.entity_id
_entity_poly.type
_entity_poly.pdbx_seq_one_letter_code
_entity_poly.pdbx_strand_id
1 'polypeptide(L)'
;MTIIHNAEEAAKNAEYKDVVIQLLYQLADDDFIVAFRGSEWLGLAPHIEADVAYSSITQNTMVHAAYFYQLLEELGQGPKNKLAHERSANERRNATYLEKKNGDGVYDQDPYYDWALAVIRGFFYETFKRVRLQMLKNCSYVPLTHAANRMLAEQTYHLAYWKMWVNQLQSSSATAKQKLDTRIQEAWNECLDLLQLGDQQEKMIVYQLMPEESLIEKQWIHELSKTLVQVPDRPLQKVFSGRIGEHTKDLEQAIDTLSEVYRLEEHAVW
;
A
#
# COMPACT_ATOMS: atom_id res chain seq x y z
N MET A 1 19.02 -3.32 23.25
CA MET A 1 18.42 -3.00 21.94
C MET A 1 19.52 -3.17 20.91
N THR A 2 19.37 -4.16 20.03
CA THR A 2 20.37 -4.44 18.99
C THR A 2 19.88 -3.76 17.73
N ILE A 3 20.58 -2.72 17.30
CA ILE A 3 20.37 -2.09 16.00
C ILE A 3 21.09 -2.94 14.94
N ILE A 4 20.41 -3.22 13.83
CA ILE A 4 20.89 -4.06 12.75
C ILE A 4 21.13 -3.17 11.52
N HIS A 5 22.40 -3.06 11.12
CA HIS A 5 22.85 -2.08 10.13
C HIS A 5 22.70 -2.54 8.68
N ASN A 6 22.62 -3.85 8.43
CA ASN A 6 22.61 -4.43 7.09
C ASN A 6 22.05 -5.87 7.09
N ALA A 7 21.90 -6.44 5.89
CA ALA A 7 21.41 -7.80 5.70
C ALA A 7 22.34 -8.89 6.30
N GLU A 8 23.66 -8.68 6.30
CA GLU A 8 24.63 -9.64 6.87
C GLU A 8 24.47 -9.76 8.39
N GLU A 9 24.21 -8.64 9.07
CA GLU A 9 23.92 -8.62 10.51
C GLU A 9 22.56 -9.26 10.82
N ALA A 10 21.53 -8.96 10.01
CA ALA A 10 20.23 -9.61 10.15
C ALA A 10 20.35 -11.14 10.04
N ALA A 11 21.17 -11.63 9.09
CA ALA A 11 21.38 -13.06 8.86
C ALA A 11 22.01 -13.82 10.05
N LYS A 12 22.62 -13.12 11.02
CA LYS A 12 23.15 -13.74 12.24
C LYS A 12 22.05 -14.23 13.20
N ASN A 13 20.82 -13.73 13.04
CA ASN A 13 19.64 -14.20 13.77
C ASN A 13 18.54 -14.54 12.76
N ALA A 14 18.37 -15.84 12.50
CA ALA A 14 17.39 -16.33 11.53
C ALA A 14 15.96 -15.84 11.83
N GLU A 15 15.54 -15.83 13.10
CA GLU A 15 14.20 -15.38 13.46
C GLU A 15 14.03 -13.89 13.20
N TYR A 16 15.00 -13.06 13.59
CA TYR A 16 14.95 -11.62 13.31
C TYR A 16 14.85 -11.36 11.79
N LYS A 17 15.70 -12.05 11.02
CA LYS A 17 15.72 -11.95 9.55
C LYS A 17 14.34 -12.28 8.97
N ASP A 18 13.73 -13.39 9.40
CA ASP A 18 12.42 -13.82 8.90
C ASP A 18 11.33 -12.79 9.23
N VAL A 19 11.36 -12.19 10.43
CA VAL A 19 10.39 -11.15 10.82
C VAL A 19 10.58 -9.86 10.00
N VAL A 20 11.82 -9.45 9.72
CA VAL A 20 12.11 -8.32 8.81
C VAL A 20 11.59 -8.59 7.40
N ILE A 21 11.79 -9.82 6.89
CA ILE A 21 11.29 -10.25 5.58
C ILE A 21 9.77 -10.13 5.52
N GLN A 22 9.04 -10.61 6.55
CA GLN A 22 7.58 -10.51 6.58
C GLN A 22 7.10 -9.06 6.56
N LEU A 23 7.75 -8.17 7.32
CA LEU A 23 7.43 -6.75 7.28
C LEU A 23 7.71 -6.16 5.88
N LEU A 24 8.87 -6.45 5.29
CA LEU A 24 9.22 -5.94 3.96
C LEU A 24 8.26 -6.39 2.87
N TYR A 25 7.76 -7.63 2.91
CA TYR A 25 6.72 -8.06 1.95
C TYR A 25 5.43 -7.26 2.10
N GLN A 26 4.99 -6.96 3.33
CA GLN A 26 3.83 -6.09 3.55
C GLN A 26 4.06 -4.69 2.98
N LEU A 27 5.26 -4.12 3.19
CA LEU A 27 5.62 -2.80 2.67
C LEU A 27 5.65 -2.77 1.13
N ALA A 28 6.33 -3.76 0.53
CA ALA A 28 6.52 -3.87 -0.90
C ALA A 28 5.20 -4.13 -1.62
N ASP A 29 4.42 -5.09 -1.13
CA ASP A 29 3.20 -5.53 -1.80
C ASP A 29 2.10 -4.46 -1.74
N ASP A 30 1.97 -3.74 -0.63
CA ASP A 30 1.06 -2.59 -0.53
C ASP A 30 1.39 -1.52 -1.58
N ASP A 31 2.67 -1.12 -1.69
CA ASP A 31 3.10 -0.11 -2.67
C ASP A 31 2.93 -0.62 -4.10
N PHE A 32 3.27 -1.89 -4.35
CA PHE A 32 3.22 -2.48 -5.67
C PHE A 32 1.79 -2.53 -6.21
N ILE A 33 0.84 -3.04 -5.42
CA ILE A 33 -0.54 -3.19 -5.87
C ILE A 33 -1.23 -1.84 -6.03
N VAL A 34 -1.00 -0.88 -5.12
CA VAL A 34 -1.56 0.47 -5.24
C VAL A 34 -1.01 1.20 -6.46
N ALA A 35 0.29 1.04 -6.74
CA ALA A 35 0.88 1.62 -7.94
C ALA A 35 0.32 0.97 -9.22
N PHE A 36 0.17 -0.35 -9.26
CA PHE A 36 -0.47 -1.02 -10.40
C PHE A 36 -1.89 -0.50 -10.62
N ARG A 37 -2.73 -0.48 -9.58
CA ARG A 37 -4.10 0.06 -9.67
C ARG A 37 -4.14 1.54 -10.02
N GLY A 38 -3.11 2.31 -9.64
CA GLY A 38 -2.95 3.70 -10.05
C GLY A 38 -2.60 3.82 -11.54
N SER A 39 -1.79 2.92 -12.10
CA SER A 39 -1.37 2.98 -13.50
C SER A 39 -2.52 2.75 -14.47
N GLU A 40 -3.53 1.97 -14.06
CA GLU A 40 -4.77 1.77 -14.82
C GLU A 40 -5.54 3.08 -15.06
N TRP A 41 -5.31 4.14 -14.26
CA TRP A 41 -5.98 5.43 -14.41
C TRP A 41 -5.39 6.33 -15.49
N LEU A 42 -4.25 5.98 -16.08
CA LEU A 42 -3.56 6.82 -17.05
C LEU A 42 -4.49 7.15 -18.24
N GLY A 43 -4.76 8.44 -18.44
CA GLY A 43 -5.66 8.95 -19.47
C GLY A 43 -7.16 8.90 -19.11
N LEU A 44 -7.51 8.42 -17.91
CA LEU A 44 -8.89 8.22 -17.45
C LEU A 44 -9.27 9.07 -16.24
N ALA A 45 -8.33 9.80 -15.63
CA ALA A 45 -8.66 10.72 -14.54
C ALA A 45 -9.59 11.85 -15.02
N PRO A 46 -10.35 12.51 -14.12
CA PRO A 46 -11.41 13.46 -14.52
C PRO A 46 -10.94 14.67 -15.34
N HIS A 47 -9.66 15.03 -15.23
CA HIS A 47 -9.01 16.07 -16.00
C HIS A 47 -7.49 15.86 -16.05
N ILE A 48 -6.82 16.56 -16.97
CA ILE A 48 -5.41 16.34 -17.31
C ILE A 48 -4.48 16.55 -16.10
N GLU A 49 -4.71 17.59 -15.29
CA GLU A 49 -3.88 17.86 -14.12
C GLU A 49 -4.01 16.75 -13.07
N ALA A 50 -5.20 16.18 -12.92
CA ALA A 50 -5.43 15.02 -12.05
C ALA A 50 -4.67 13.80 -12.56
N ASP A 51 -4.68 13.58 -13.88
CA ASP A 51 -4.01 12.46 -14.53
C ASP A 51 -2.49 12.54 -14.37
N VAL A 52 -1.91 13.72 -14.62
CA VAL A 52 -0.47 13.97 -14.47
C VAL A 52 -0.04 13.79 -13.00
N ALA A 53 -0.81 14.36 -12.05
CA ALA A 53 -0.50 14.24 -10.63
C ALA A 53 -0.61 12.80 -10.13
N TYR A 54 -1.69 12.09 -10.50
CA TYR A 54 -1.88 10.70 -10.08
C TYR A 54 -0.84 9.77 -10.73
N SER A 55 -0.49 9.99 -12.00
CA SER A 55 0.57 9.25 -12.68
C SER A 55 1.94 9.43 -12.00
N SER A 56 2.26 10.65 -11.58
CA SER A 56 3.49 10.95 -10.81
C SER A 56 3.52 10.23 -9.46
N ILE A 57 2.43 10.33 -8.68
CA ILE A 57 2.30 9.61 -7.39
C ILE A 57 2.46 8.10 -7.58
N THR A 58 1.84 7.57 -8.64
CA THR A 58 1.88 6.15 -9.00
C THR A 58 3.30 5.70 -9.33
N GLN A 59 4.02 6.46 -10.17
CA GLN A 59 5.40 6.17 -10.53
C GLN A 59 6.31 6.14 -9.29
N ASN A 60 6.22 7.15 -8.42
CA ASN A 60 7.01 7.20 -7.19
C ASN A 60 6.69 6.01 -6.26
N THR A 61 5.41 5.66 -6.15
CA THR A 61 4.98 4.52 -5.34
C THR A 61 5.53 3.19 -5.89
N MET A 62 5.59 3.02 -7.22
CA MET A 62 6.24 1.86 -7.84
C MET A 62 7.74 1.81 -7.54
N VAL A 63 8.43 2.96 -7.55
CA VAL A 63 9.85 3.05 -7.16
C VAL A 63 10.05 2.65 -5.70
N HIS A 64 9.12 2.98 -4.81
CA HIS A 64 9.18 2.55 -3.41
C HIS A 64 9.02 1.04 -3.27
N ALA A 65 8.07 0.42 -3.99
CA ALA A 65 7.92 -1.03 -4.03
C ALA A 65 9.21 -1.72 -4.52
N ALA A 66 9.79 -1.22 -5.62
CA ALA A 66 11.04 -1.75 -6.16
C ALA A 66 12.21 -1.67 -5.16
N TYR A 67 12.27 -0.60 -4.36
CA TYR A 67 13.26 -0.46 -3.30
C TYR A 67 13.05 -1.49 -2.18
N PHE A 68 11.81 -1.72 -1.75
CA PHE A 68 11.54 -2.76 -0.75
C PHE A 68 11.84 -4.18 -1.27
N TYR A 69 11.54 -4.48 -2.53
CA TYR A 69 11.93 -5.74 -3.15
C TYR A 69 13.45 -5.89 -3.27
N GLN A 70 14.19 -4.80 -3.49
CA GLN A 70 15.65 -4.84 -3.44
C GLN A 70 16.16 -5.20 -2.03
N LEU A 71 15.57 -4.66 -0.97
CA LEU A 71 15.94 -5.05 0.40
C LEU A 71 15.64 -6.55 0.67
N LEU A 72 14.55 -7.07 0.13
CA LEU A 72 14.24 -8.51 0.19
C LEU A 72 15.27 -9.35 -0.57
N GLU A 73 15.71 -8.90 -1.74
CA GLU A 73 16.80 -9.52 -2.53
C GLU A 73 18.11 -9.55 -1.75
N GLU A 74 18.49 -8.45 -1.10
CA GLU A 74 19.68 -8.36 -0.22
C GLU A 74 19.59 -9.32 0.99
N LEU A 75 18.38 -9.61 1.48
CA LEU A 75 18.12 -10.62 2.51
C LEU A 75 18.05 -12.05 1.94
N GLY A 76 18.30 -12.24 0.64
CA GLY A 76 18.38 -13.55 -0.01
C GLY A 76 17.03 -14.18 -0.32
N GLN A 77 15.97 -13.38 -0.51
CA GLN A 77 14.67 -13.89 -0.97
C GLN A 77 14.63 -14.21 -2.47
N GLY A 78 15.66 -13.80 -3.21
CA GLY A 78 15.76 -14.00 -4.65
C GLY A 78 15.64 -12.68 -5.42
N PRO A 79 15.75 -12.72 -6.76
CA PRO A 79 15.82 -11.53 -7.57
C PRO A 79 14.57 -10.65 -7.44
N LYS A 80 14.73 -9.34 -7.29
CA LYS A 80 13.59 -8.43 -7.02
C LYS A 80 12.48 -8.50 -8.07
N ASN A 81 12.82 -8.71 -9.34
CA ASN A 81 11.85 -8.82 -10.43
C ASN A 81 11.03 -10.13 -10.31
N LYS A 82 11.65 -11.23 -9.89
CA LYS A 82 10.93 -12.48 -9.59
C LYS A 82 9.98 -12.29 -8.42
N LEU A 83 10.43 -11.61 -7.36
CA LEU A 83 9.58 -11.28 -6.21
C LEU A 83 8.37 -10.42 -6.59
N ALA A 84 8.51 -9.54 -7.57
CA ALA A 84 7.44 -8.66 -8.04
C ALA A 84 6.45 -9.36 -9.00
N HIS A 85 6.91 -10.25 -9.88
CA HIS A 85 6.12 -10.78 -11.00
C HIS A 85 5.76 -12.27 -10.89
N GLU A 86 6.52 -13.10 -10.18
CA GLU A 86 6.30 -14.56 -10.16
C GLU A 86 5.42 -15.03 -9.00
N ARG A 87 5.30 -14.24 -7.92
CA ARG A 87 4.54 -14.63 -6.73
C ARG A 87 3.03 -14.63 -6.95
N SER A 88 2.39 -15.74 -6.57
CA SER A 88 0.93 -15.91 -6.60
C SER A 88 0.21 -15.13 -5.49
N ALA A 89 -1.12 -15.02 -5.57
CA ALA A 89 -1.92 -14.23 -4.63
C ALA A 89 -1.70 -14.63 -3.16
N ASN A 90 -1.65 -15.93 -2.85
CA ASN A 90 -1.41 -16.43 -1.49
C ASN A 90 0.00 -16.15 -0.93
N GLU A 91 0.95 -15.76 -1.79
CA GLU A 91 2.30 -15.35 -1.40
C GLU A 91 2.43 -13.84 -1.21
N ARG A 92 1.39 -13.07 -1.61
CA ARG A 92 1.35 -11.62 -1.40
C ARG A 92 0.92 -11.28 0.02
N ARG A 93 1.30 -10.09 0.45
CA ARG A 93 1.04 -9.56 1.80
C ARG A 93 0.40 -8.18 1.79
N ASN A 94 -0.08 -7.70 0.63
CA ASN A 94 -0.78 -6.41 0.55
C ASN A 94 -2.10 -6.44 1.32
N ALA A 95 -2.58 -5.30 1.78
CA ALA A 95 -3.93 -5.19 2.31
C ALA A 95 -4.99 -5.39 1.22
N THR A 96 -6.07 -6.07 1.56
CA THR A 96 -7.13 -6.52 0.62
C THR A 96 -7.99 -5.39 0.08
N TYR A 97 -8.06 -4.24 0.77
CA TYR A 97 -8.74 -3.08 0.19
C TYR A 97 -7.94 -2.43 -0.95
N LEU A 98 -6.61 -2.61 -0.97
CA LEU A 98 -5.72 -1.95 -1.94
C LEU A 98 -5.76 -2.61 -3.33
N GLU A 99 -6.05 -3.91 -3.40
CA GLU A 99 -6.13 -4.68 -4.65
C GLU A 99 -7.44 -4.50 -5.42
N LYS A 100 -8.47 -3.89 -4.81
CA LYS A 100 -9.78 -3.70 -5.45
C LYS A 100 -9.63 -3.09 -6.84
N LYS A 101 -10.33 -3.67 -7.81
CA LYS A 101 -10.42 -3.12 -9.17
C LYS A 101 -10.99 -1.69 -9.15
N ASN A 102 -10.57 -0.86 -10.09
CA ASN A 102 -10.98 0.55 -10.14
C ASN A 102 -12.47 0.79 -10.44
N GLY A 103 -13.19 -0.24 -10.88
CA GLY A 103 -14.63 -0.19 -11.13
C GLY A 103 -15.08 -1.45 -11.87
N ASP A 104 -16.30 -1.43 -12.42
CA ASP A 104 -16.87 -2.60 -13.10
C ASP A 104 -16.39 -2.77 -14.54
N GLY A 105 -15.74 -1.76 -15.09
CA GLY A 105 -15.18 -1.79 -16.43
C GLY A 105 -13.78 -2.41 -16.55
N VAL A 106 -13.38 -2.67 -17.80
CA VAL A 106 -12.02 -3.12 -18.18
C VAL A 106 -11.37 -2.02 -19.01
N TYR A 107 -10.09 -1.73 -18.74
CA TYR A 107 -9.35 -0.61 -19.34
C TYR A 107 -9.40 -0.58 -20.88
N ASP A 108 -9.28 -1.75 -21.52
CA ASP A 108 -9.12 -1.91 -22.95
C ASP A 108 -10.43 -1.95 -23.75
N GLN A 109 -11.58 -2.04 -23.07
CA GLN A 109 -12.88 -2.26 -23.71
C GLN A 109 -13.95 -1.24 -23.29
N ASP A 110 -14.19 -1.09 -21.98
CA ASP A 110 -15.23 -0.21 -21.44
C ASP A 110 -14.84 0.23 -20.02
N PRO A 111 -13.95 1.22 -19.85
CA PRO A 111 -13.50 1.65 -18.54
C PRO A 111 -14.61 2.40 -17.79
N TYR A 112 -15.43 1.66 -17.05
CA TYR A 112 -16.30 2.22 -16.02
C TYR A 112 -15.58 2.25 -14.66
N TYR A 113 -14.72 3.26 -14.48
CA TYR A 113 -13.93 3.43 -13.25
C TYR A 113 -14.57 4.41 -12.27
N ASP A 114 -14.49 4.10 -10.98
CA ASP A 114 -15.04 4.87 -9.89
C ASP A 114 -13.99 5.83 -9.31
N TRP A 115 -14.11 7.11 -9.64
CA TRP A 115 -13.20 8.13 -9.11
C TRP A 115 -13.28 8.28 -7.58
N ALA A 116 -14.45 8.08 -6.97
CA ALA A 116 -14.58 8.17 -5.52
C ALA A 116 -13.83 7.02 -4.83
N LEU A 117 -13.79 5.83 -5.45
CA LEU A 117 -12.97 4.72 -4.98
C LEU A 117 -11.48 5.07 -5.03
N ALA A 118 -11.00 5.61 -6.16
CA ALA A 118 -9.61 6.01 -6.31
C ALA A 118 -9.19 7.05 -5.26
N VAL A 119 -10.04 8.06 -5.02
CA VAL A 119 -9.81 9.10 -4.01
C VAL A 119 -9.76 8.53 -2.60
N ILE A 120 -10.70 7.67 -2.22
CA ILE A 120 -10.70 7.08 -0.87
C ILE A 120 -9.55 6.10 -0.67
N ARG A 121 -9.29 5.21 -1.64
CA ARG A 121 -8.15 4.29 -1.57
C ARG A 121 -6.83 5.05 -1.46
N GLY A 122 -6.61 6.05 -2.33
CA GLY A 122 -5.41 6.89 -2.31
C GLY A 122 -5.26 7.67 -1.01
N PHE A 123 -6.34 8.31 -0.52
CA PHE A 123 -6.30 9.06 0.73
C PHE A 123 -6.04 8.17 1.95
N PHE A 124 -6.72 7.04 2.06
CA PHE A 124 -6.57 6.11 3.18
C PHE A 124 -5.16 5.53 3.19
N TYR A 125 -4.69 5.09 2.02
CA TYR A 125 -3.37 4.50 1.87
C TYR A 125 -2.24 5.50 2.13
N GLU A 126 -2.25 6.69 1.53
CA GLU A 126 -1.15 7.65 1.72
C GLU A 126 -1.14 8.23 3.14
N THR A 127 -2.31 8.33 3.80
CA THR A 127 -2.38 8.64 5.23
C THR A 127 -1.73 7.53 6.06
N PHE A 128 -2.05 6.27 5.79
CA PHE A 128 -1.47 5.11 6.46
C PHE A 128 0.04 5.01 6.22
N LYS A 129 0.47 5.08 4.96
CA LYS A 129 1.87 5.00 4.54
C LYS A 129 2.69 6.07 5.24
N ARG A 130 2.21 7.31 5.33
CA ARG A 130 2.89 8.36 6.09
C ARG A 130 3.05 8.00 7.58
N VAL A 131 2.00 7.54 8.25
CA VAL A 131 2.07 7.10 9.66
C VAL A 131 3.08 5.95 9.82
N ARG A 132 2.99 4.94 8.95
CA ARG A 132 3.89 3.78 8.97
C ARG A 132 5.35 4.19 8.75
N LEU A 133 5.64 5.04 7.78
CA LEU A 133 6.99 5.55 7.53
C LEU A 133 7.51 6.39 8.70
N GLN A 134 6.66 7.16 9.39
CA GLN A 134 7.05 7.86 10.61
C GLN A 134 7.45 6.90 11.73
N MET A 135 6.74 5.77 11.89
CA MET A 135 7.11 4.73 12.86
C MET A 135 8.43 4.05 12.49
N LEU A 136 8.62 3.75 11.20
CA LEU A 136 9.83 3.10 10.69
C LEU A 136 11.11 3.92 10.90
N LYS A 137 11.01 5.22 11.22
CA LYS A 137 12.18 6.01 11.64
C LYS A 137 12.85 5.50 12.91
N ASN A 138 12.11 4.76 13.74
CA ASN A 138 12.59 4.15 14.97
C ASN A 138 12.82 2.63 14.82
N CYS A 139 12.80 2.12 13.58
CA CYS A 139 13.00 0.71 13.28
C CYS A 139 14.40 0.26 13.68
N SER A 140 14.53 -0.93 14.28
CA SER A 140 15.81 -1.53 14.60
C SER A 140 16.63 -1.93 13.36
N TYR A 141 15.96 -2.12 12.20
CA TYR A 141 16.60 -2.41 10.93
C TYR A 141 16.92 -1.12 10.16
N VAL A 142 18.17 -0.70 10.19
CA VAL A 142 18.64 0.60 9.67
C VAL A 142 18.33 0.81 8.18
N PRO A 143 18.41 -0.20 7.28
CA PRO A 143 18.03 -0.01 5.88
C PRO A 143 16.57 0.45 5.70
N LEU A 144 15.64 -0.01 6.55
CA LEU A 144 14.25 0.46 6.54
C LEU A 144 14.12 1.89 7.07
N THR A 145 14.89 2.27 8.08
CA THR A 145 14.96 3.65 8.56
C THR A 145 15.44 4.60 7.46
N HIS A 146 16.44 4.19 6.66
CA HIS A 146 16.89 4.96 5.50
C HIS A 146 15.82 5.07 4.42
N ALA A 147 15.16 3.96 4.09
CA ALA A 147 14.04 3.94 3.15
C ALA A 147 12.94 4.93 3.58
N ALA A 148 12.54 4.85 4.86
CA ALA A 148 11.48 5.69 5.42
C ALA A 148 11.81 7.18 5.34
N ASN A 149 13.03 7.58 5.70
CA ASN A 149 13.46 8.97 5.62
C ASN A 149 13.45 9.53 4.20
N ARG A 150 13.87 8.71 3.20
CA ARG A 150 13.83 9.10 1.80
C ARG A 150 12.39 9.27 1.30
N MET A 151 11.54 8.28 1.54
CA MET A 151 10.16 8.26 1.05
C MET A 151 9.28 9.35 1.70
N LEU A 152 9.53 9.70 2.97
CA LEU A 152 8.77 10.73 3.68
C LEU A 152 8.86 12.13 3.04
N ALA A 153 9.95 12.43 2.33
CA ALA A 153 10.11 13.70 1.63
C ALA A 153 9.04 13.89 0.53
N GLU A 154 8.69 12.80 -0.16
CA GLU A 154 7.74 12.79 -1.28
C GLU A 154 6.29 12.68 -0.80
N GLN A 155 6.08 11.97 0.32
CA GLN A 155 4.76 11.71 0.91
C GLN A 155 3.94 12.94 1.29
N THR A 156 4.59 14.07 1.54
CA THR A 156 3.88 15.33 1.79
C THR A 156 3.03 15.76 0.59
N TYR A 157 3.57 15.60 -0.63
CA TYR A 157 2.87 16.00 -1.86
C TYR A 157 1.79 14.98 -2.25
N HIS A 158 2.06 13.69 -2.08
CA HIS A 158 1.09 12.63 -2.36
C HIS A 158 -0.17 12.82 -1.50
N LEU A 159 0.03 13.00 -0.19
CA LEU A 159 -1.08 13.19 0.74
C LEU A 159 -1.82 14.51 0.49
N ALA A 160 -1.13 15.58 0.10
CA ALA A 160 -1.77 16.84 -0.25
C ALA A 160 -2.73 16.70 -1.43
N TYR A 161 -2.34 15.95 -2.47
CA TYR A 161 -3.19 15.68 -3.63
C TYR A 161 -4.49 14.96 -3.24
N TRP A 162 -4.40 13.89 -2.45
CA TRP A 162 -5.61 13.15 -2.04
C TRP A 162 -6.48 13.93 -1.07
N LYS A 163 -5.88 14.71 -0.15
CA LYS A 163 -6.64 15.61 0.74
C LYS A 163 -7.42 16.67 -0.04
N MET A 164 -6.81 17.24 -1.08
CA MET A 164 -7.50 18.19 -1.97
C MET A 164 -8.75 17.54 -2.59
N TRP A 165 -8.63 16.33 -3.15
CA TRP A 165 -9.76 15.63 -3.76
C TRP A 165 -10.86 15.28 -2.76
N VAL A 166 -10.51 14.80 -1.57
CA VAL A 166 -11.48 14.54 -0.50
C VAL A 166 -12.23 15.83 -0.15
N ASN A 167 -11.53 16.94 0.07
CA ASN A 167 -12.16 18.23 0.38
C ASN A 167 -13.06 18.72 -0.77
N GLN A 168 -12.61 18.59 -2.01
CA GLN A 168 -13.38 19.00 -3.19
C GLN A 168 -14.67 18.18 -3.31
N LEU A 169 -14.61 16.85 -3.18
CA LEU A 169 -15.79 15.99 -3.30
C LEU A 169 -16.77 16.18 -2.12
N GLN A 170 -16.27 16.33 -0.89
CA GLN A 170 -17.10 16.63 0.30
C GLN A 170 -17.82 17.99 0.22
N SER A 171 -17.29 18.95 -0.55
CA SER A 171 -17.86 20.30 -0.70
C SER A 171 -18.62 20.53 -2.01
N SER A 172 -18.69 19.51 -2.88
CA SER A 172 -19.34 19.58 -4.20
C SER A 172 -20.85 19.27 -4.15
N SER A 173 -21.38 18.59 -5.18
CA SER A 173 -22.79 18.21 -5.30
C SER A 173 -23.21 17.13 -4.31
N ALA A 174 -24.53 17.00 -4.07
CA ALA A 174 -25.08 15.93 -3.24
C ALA A 174 -24.67 14.53 -3.75
N THR A 175 -24.62 14.34 -5.07
CA THR A 175 -24.17 13.09 -5.69
C THR A 175 -22.69 12.80 -5.43
N ALA A 176 -21.82 13.81 -5.52
CA ALA A 176 -20.39 13.63 -5.24
C ALA A 176 -20.16 13.24 -3.78
N LYS A 177 -20.84 13.93 -2.85
CA LYS A 177 -20.79 13.61 -1.41
C LYS A 177 -21.27 12.19 -1.15
N GLN A 178 -22.44 11.81 -1.68
CA GLN A 178 -23.00 10.46 -1.49
C GLN A 178 -22.06 9.37 -2.03
N LYS A 179 -21.45 9.56 -3.20
CA LYS A 179 -20.48 8.59 -3.76
C LYS A 179 -19.25 8.47 -2.87
N LEU A 180 -18.70 9.59 -2.41
CA LEU A 180 -17.55 9.59 -1.50
C LEU A 180 -17.90 8.91 -0.17
N ASP A 181 -19.02 9.26 0.44
CA ASP A 181 -19.51 8.67 1.70
C ASP A 181 -19.69 7.15 1.55
N THR A 182 -20.26 6.70 0.43
CA THR A 182 -20.40 5.26 0.13
C THR A 182 -19.04 4.56 0.17
N ARG A 183 -18.01 5.16 -0.43
CA ARG A 183 -16.65 4.61 -0.46
C ARG A 183 -15.94 4.71 0.89
N ILE A 184 -16.22 5.73 1.70
CA ILE A 184 -15.75 5.81 3.10
C ILE A 184 -16.34 4.66 3.91
N GLN A 185 -17.66 4.43 3.82
CA GLN A 185 -18.32 3.36 4.56
C GLN A 185 -17.80 1.98 4.15
N GLU A 186 -17.59 1.76 2.85
CA GLU A 186 -17.01 0.54 2.30
C GLU A 186 -15.59 0.32 2.82
N ALA A 187 -14.70 1.30 2.66
CA ALA A 187 -13.33 1.21 3.15
C ALA A 187 -13.30 0.89 4.65
N TRP A 188 -14.15 1.54 5.45
CA TRP A 188 -14.22 1.30 6.89
C TRP A 188 -14.59 -0.13 7.27
N ASN A 189 -15.35 -0.83 6.41
CA ASN A 189 -15.77 -2.20 6.64
C ASN A 189 -14.77 -3.24 6.09
N GLU A 190 -13.79 -2.81 5.28
CA GLU A 190 -12.93 -3.72 4.53
C GLU A 190 -11.43 -3.55 4.85
N CYS A 191 -10.98 -2.37 5.27
CA CYS A 191 -9.55 -2.03 5.30
C CYS A 191 -8.85 -2.23 6.65
N LEU A 192 -9.43 -2.94 7.63
CA LEU A 192 -8.77 -3.17 8.93
C LEU A 192 -7.41 -3.85 8.75
N ASP A 193 -7.28 -4.79 7.80
CA ASP A 193 -6.03 -5.52 7.54
C ASP A 193 -4.87 -4.61 7.09
N LEU A 194 -5.17 -3.40 6.57
CA LEU A 194 -4.19 -2.38 6.27
C LEU A 194 -3.33 -2.03 7.49
N LEU A 195 -3.96 -1.96 8.67
CA LEU A 195 -3.36 -1.53 9.93
C LEU A 195 -2.71 -2.69 10.70
N GLN A 196 -2.88 -3.93 10.22
CA GLN A 196 -2.42 -5.13 10.88
C GLN A 196 -1.03 -5.57 10.40
N LEU A 197 -0.30 -6.23 11.28
CA LEU A 197 1.07 -6.73 11.10
C LEU A 197 1.11 -8.25 10.86
N GLY A 198 -0.05 -8.93 10.88
CA GLY A 198 -0.18 -10.37 10.64
C GLY A 198 0.44 -11.24 11.73
N ASP A 199 0.75 -12.49 11.40
CA ASP A 199 1.14 -13.52 12.38
C ASP A 199 2.44 -13.22 13.14
N GLN A 200 3.28 -12.30 12.63
CA GLN A 200 4.55 -11.93 13.26
C GLN A 200 4.46 -10.65 14.11
N GLN A 201 3.26 -10.10 14.37
CA GLN A 201 3.07 -8.86 15.13
C GLN A 201 3.86 -8.81 16.44
N GLU A 202 3.72 -9.82 17.30
CA GLU A 202 4.39 -9.85 18.61
C GLU A 202 5.91 -9.75 18.46
N LYS A 203 6.47 -10.46 17.46
CA LYS A 203 7.91 -10.44 17.19
C LYS A 203 8.35 -9.12 16.57
N MET A 204 7.54 -8.49 15.71
CA MET A 204 7.84 -7.16 15.17
C MET A 204 7.96 -6.12 16.29
N ILE A 205 7.15 -6.23 17.34
CA ILE A 205 7.22 -5.35 18.52
C ILE A 205 8.47 -5.67 19.35
N VAL A 206 8.71 -6.95 19.68
CA VAL A 206 9.89 -7.38 20.45
C VAL A 206 11.19 -6.97 19.77
N TYR A 207 11.25 -7.12 18.45
CA TYR A 207 12.40 -6.72 17.64
C TYR A 207 12.40 -5.23 17.27
N GLN A 208 11.42 -4.44 17.72
CA GLN A 208 11.33 -3.00 17.50
C GLN A 208 11.38 -2.62 16.02
N LEU A 209 10.71 -3.42 15.19
CA LEU A 209 10.54 -3.16 13.76
C LEU A 209 9.33 -2.28 13.51
N MET A 210 8.24 -2.53 14.25
CA MET A 210 7.00 -1.76 14.25
C MET A 210 6.37 -1.72 15.65
N PRO A 211 5.62 -0.67 16.00
CA PRO A 211 4.86 -0.63 17.25
C PRO A 211 3.59 -1.49 17.18
N GLU A 212 2.85 -1.53 18.29
CA GLU A 212 1.53 -2.16 18.36
C GLU A 212 0.54 -1.58 17.34
N GLU A 213 -0.31 -2.45 16.79
CA GLU A 213 -1.36 -2.09 15.81
C GLU A 213 -2.30 -1.01 16.35
N SER A 214 -2.60 -1.04 17.65
CA SER A 214 -3.46 -0.05 18.32
C SER A 214 -2.90 1.38 18.22
N LEU A 215 -1.57 1.54 18.25
CA LEU A 215 -0.92 2.83 18.09
C LEU A 215 -0.99 3.30 16.65
N ILE A 216 -0.79 2.38 15.70
CA ILE A 216 -0.89 2.66 14.25
C ILE A 216 -2.30 3.13 13.92
N GLU A 217 -3.31 2.36 14.34
CA GLU A 217 -4.73 2.68 14.14
C GLU A 217 -5.09 4.04 14.74
N LYS A 218 -4.73 4.27 16.00
CA LYS A 218 -5.02 5.54 16.67
C LYS A 218 -4.44 6.74 15.92
N GLN A 219 -3.19 6.65 15.47
CA GLN A 219 -2.55 7.73 14.73
C GLN A 219 -3.15 7.91 13.34
N TRP A 220 -3.46 6.81 12.65
CA TRP A 220 -4.08 6.85 11.34
C TRP A 220 -5.47 7.49 11.39
N ILE A 221 -6.34 7.06 12.30
CA ILE A 221 -7.68 7.67 12.50
C ILE A 221 -7.55 9.16 12.85
N HIS A 222 -6.58 9.53 13.69
CA HIS A 222 -6.31 10.94 14.00
C HIS A 222 -5.90 11.76 12.78
N GLU A 223 -5.10 11.21 11.86
CA GLU A 223 -4.73 11.91 10.63
C GLU A 223 -5.89 11.99 9.63
N LEU A 224 -6.72 10.95 9.54
CA LEU A 224 -7.94 10.97 8.73
C LEU A 224 -8.93 12.04 9.19
N SER A 225 -9.12 12.16 10.51
CA SER A 225 -10.09 13.10 11.10
C SER A 225 -9.76 14.58 10.86
N LYS A 226 -8.56 14.88 10.37
CA LYS A 226 -8.16 16.25 9.96
C LYS A 226 -8.73 16.66 8.60
N THR A 227 -9.23 15.70 7.81
CA THR A 227 -9.72 15.95 6.44
C THR A 227 -11.15 15.44 6.25
N LEU A 228 -11.50 14.29 6.83
CA LEU A 228 -12.87 13.79 6.79
C LEU A 228 -13.77 14.66 7.65
N VAL A 229 -14.91 15.08 7.07
CA VAL A 229 -15.95 15.80 7.82
C VAL A 229 -16.55 14.89 8.89
N GLN A 230 -16.74 13.61 8.57
CA GLN A 230 -17.26 12.60 9.48
C GLN A 230 -16.45 11.32 9.34
N VAL A 231 -15.74 10.95 10.41
CA VAL A 231 -15.16 9.62 10.55
C VAL A 231 -16.26 8.67 11.07
N PRO A 232 -16.43 7.45 10.52
CA PRO A 232 -17.42 6.52 11.02
C PRO A 232 -17.20 6.18 12.51
N ASP A 233 -18.25 6.30 13.31
CA ASP A 233 -18.25 6.00 14.75
C ASP A 233 -18.55 4.52 15.01
N ARG A 234 -17.69 3.64 14.48
CA ARG A 234 -17.73 2.19 14.71
C ARG A 234 -16.33 1.60 14.52
N PRO A 235 -16.04 0.42 15.07
CA PRO A 235 -14.78 -0.27 14.78
C PRO A 235 -14.60 -0.54 13.29
N LEU A 236 -13.35 -0.45 12.82
CA LEU A 236 -12.96 -0.93 11.49
C LEU A 236 -13.22 -2.43 11.38
N GLN A 237 -13.49 -2.90 10.16
CA GLN A 237 -13.67 -4.31 9.86
C GLN A 237 -12.80 -4.73 8.68
N LYS A 238 -12.68 -6.03 8.49
CA LYS A 238 -12.09 -6.66 7.31
C LYS A 238 -12.93 -7.86 6.90
N VAL A 239 -12.87 -8.21 5.63
CA VAL A 239 -13.48 -9.43 5.08
C VAL A 239 -12.44 -10.52 4.95
N PHE A 240 -11.30 -10.17 4.35
CA PHE A 240 -10.11 -11.02 4.20
C PHE A 240 -8.91 -10.34 4.84
N SER A 241 -7.78 -11.04 4.89
CA SER A 241 -6.56 -10.53 5.49
C SER A 241 -5.37 -10.87 4.62
N GLY A 242 -5.00 -9.97 3.71
CA GLY A 242 -3.86 -10.21 2.83
C GLY A 242 -2.53 -10.32 3.59
N ARG A 243 -2.46 -9.79 4.81
CA ARG A 243 -1.34 -9.99 5.75
C ARG A 243 -1.03 -11.46 6.06
N ILE A 244 -1.97 -12.37 5.86
CA ILE A 244 -1.80 -13.82 6.01
C ILE A 244 -2.00 -14.59 4.68
N GLY A 245 -1.99 -13.88 3.54
CA GLY A 245 -2.13 -14.48 2.21
C GLY A 245 -3.57 -14.78 1.79
N GLU A 246 -4.57 -14.26 2.51
CA GLU A 246 -5.97 -14.37 2.11
C GLU A 246 -6.38 -13.14 1.28
N HIS A 247 -6.64 -13.37 0.00
CA HIS A 247 -6.90 -12.31 -0.97
C HIS A 247 -8.19 -12.55 -1.76
N THR A 248 -8.64 -11.50 -2.43
CA THR A 248 -9.80 -11.54 -3.34
C THR A 248 -9.37 -11.94 -4.75
N LYS A 249 -10.37 -12.22 -5.60
CA LYS A 249 -10.14 -12.46 -7.02
C LYS A 249 -9.60 -11.23 -7.76
N ASP A 250 -9.76 -10.02 -7.20
CA ASP A 250 -9.23 -8.82 -7.81
C ASP A 250 -7.70 -8.84 -7.84
N LEU A 251 -7.04 -9.44 -6.82
CA LEU A 251 -5.58 -9.60 -6.85
C LEU A 251 -5.15 -10.62 -7.90
N GLU A 252 -5.85 -11.75 -8.04
CA GLU A 252 -5.54 -12.74 -9.08
C GLU A 252 -5.59 -12.10 -10.47
N GLN A 253 -6.65 -11.35 -10.77
CA GLN A 253 -6.79 -10.59 -12.01
C GLN A 253 -5.65 -9.58 -12.21
N ALA A 254 -5.28 -8.84 -11.16
CA ALA A 254 -4.18 -7.89 -11.21
C ALA A 254 -2.85 -8.58 -11.52
N ILE A 255 -2.56 -9.70 -10.84
CA ILE A 255 -1.34 -10.49 -11.03
C ILE A 255 -1.22 -11.00 -12.47
N ASP A 256 -2.32 -11.51 -13.03
CA ASP A 256 -2.31 -11.99 -14.41
C ASP A 256 -2.00 -10.88 -15.41
N THR A 257 -2.53 -9.67 -15.18
CA THR A 257 -2.27 -8.50 -16.03
C THR A 257 -0.84 -7.98 -15.86
N LEU A 258 -0.40 -7.72 -14.61
CA LEU A 258 0.91 -7.13 -14.33
C LEU A 258 2.08 -8.05 -14.67
N SER A 259 1.84 -9.36 -14.76
CA SER A 259 2.87 -10.36 -15.05
C SER A 259 2.86 -10.81 -16.51
N GLU A 260 1.91 -10.35 -17.32
CA GLU A 260 1.70 -10.84 -18.69
C GLU A 260 2.99 -10.72 -19.52
N VAL A 261 3.52 -9.50 -19.65
CA VAL A 261 4.73 -9.24 -20.44
C VAL A 261 5.95 -9.96 -19.86
N TYR A 262 6.04 -10.03 -18.53
CA TYR A 262 7.13 -10.74 -17.86
C TYR A 262 7.12 -12.24 -18.18
N ARG A 263 5.94 -12.87 -18.14
CA ARG A 263 5.75 -14.31 -18.42
C ARG A 263 5.97 -14.67 -19.89
N LEU A 264 5.94 -13.71 -20.82
CA LEU A 264 6.27 -13.97 -22.22
C LEU A 264 7.74 -14.34 -22.38
N GLU A 265 8.65 -13.69 -21.65
CA GLU A 265 10.10 -13.90 -21.74
C GLU A 265 10.78 -13.63 -20.38
N GLU A 266 10.72 -14.60 -19.47
CA GLU A 266 11.19 -14.47 -18.06
C GLU A 266 12.70 -14.17 -17.92
N HIS A 267 13.49 -14.45 -18.96
CA HIS A 267 14.94 -14.27 -18.98
C HIS A 267 15.40 -13.06 -19.80
N ALA A 268 14.47 -12.29 -20.36
CA ALA A 268 14.81 -11.07 -21.10
C ALA A 268 15.37 -9.98 -20.16
N VAL A 269 16.29 -9.17 -20.71
CA VAL A 269 16.81 -7.98 -20.05
C VAL A 269 16.06 -6.78 -20.62
N TRP A 270 15.25 -6.14 -19.78
CA TRP A 270 14.42 -4.97 -20.09
C TRP A 270 15.01 -3.69 -19.50
#